data_AF-A0A6G0YFN0-F1
#
_entry.id   AF-A0A6G0YFN0-F1
#
_cell.length_a   1.000
_cell.length_b   1.000
_cell.length_c   1.000
_cell.angle_alpha   90.00
_cell.angle_beta   90.00
_cell.angle_gamma   90.00
#
_symmetry.space_group_name_H-M   'P 1'
#
loop_
_entity.id
_entity.type
_entity.pdbx_description
1 polymer ?
#
loop_
_entity_poly.entity_id
_entity_poly.type
_entity_poly.pdbx_seq_one_letter_code
_entity_poly.pdbx_strand_id
1 'polypeptide(L)'
;MEISYENFYNQDADQILTYFDITYVNGRYRNKENVELKYMFTRTTPLFPPSKWNVFELTKAGIFRTNNISEGWNNKFATLVRINHPNIWLFIEALQKF
;
A
#
# COMPACT_ATOMS: atom_id res chain seq x y z
N MET A 1 35.53 -2.07 0.34
CA MET A 1 34.82 -2.99 -0.57
C MET A 1 33.77 -2.15 -1.28
N GLU A 2 34.12 -1.62 -2.44
CA GLU A 2 33.19 -0.85 -3.29
C GLU A 2 32.21 -1.84 -3.90
N ILE A 3 30.92 -1.70 -3.58
CA ILE A 3 29.88 -2.48 -4.22
C ILE A 3 29.73 -1.88 -5.62
N SER A 4 30.25 -2.55 -6.63
CA SER A 4 29.98 -2.19 -8.03
C SER A 4 28.51 -2.47 -8.31
N TYR A 5 27.71 -1.42 -8.46
CA TYR A 5 26.36 -1.55 -9.00
C TYR A 5 26.50 -1.90 -10.48
N GLU A 6 26.48 -3.19 -10.81
CA GLU A 6 26.17 -3.60 -12.18
C GLU A 6 24.78 -3.04 -12.51
N ASN A 7 24.71 -2.19 -13.53
CA ASN A 7 23.44 -1.64 -14.03
C ASN A 7 22.65 -2.76 -14.70
N PHE A 8 21.91 -3.53 -13.90
CA PHE A 8 20.88 -4.42 -14.40
C PHE A 8 19.69 -3.57 -14.88
N TYR A 9 19.75 -3.11 -16.13
CA TYR A 9 18.59 -2.56 -16.82
C TYR A 9 17.58 -3.67 -17.05
N ASN A 10 16.71 -3.89 -16.08
CA ASN A 10 15.57 -4.77 -16.21
C ASN A 10 14.34 -3.91 -16.50
N GLN A 11 13.92 -3.91 -17.77
CA GLN A 11 12.79 -3.11 -18.25
C GLN A 11 11.48 -3.44 -17.51
N ASP A 12 11.33 -4.65 -16.97
CA ASP A 12 10.17 -5.03 -16.16
C ASP A 12 10.24 -4.41 -14.76
N ALA A 13 11.44 -4.33 -14.18
CA ALA A 13 11.65 -3.67 -12.90
C ALA A 13 11.37 -2.17 -12.99
N ASP A 14 11.80 -1.50 -14.08
CA ASP A 14 11.54 -0.08 -14.31
C ASP A 14 10.04 0.23 -14.42
N GLN A 15 9.27 -0.66 -15.07
CA GLN A 15 7.83 -0.53 -15.15
C GLN A 15 7.17 -0.64 -13.78
N ILE A 16 7.60 -1.60 -12.96
CA ILE A 16 7.09 -1.80 -11.59
C ILE A 16 7.45 -0.60 -10.72
N LEU A 17 8.69 -0.11 -10.77
CA LEU A 17 9.14 1.04 -10.02
C LEU A 17 8.36 2.30 -10.40
N THR A 18 8.16 2.52 -11.70
CA THR A 18 7.35 3.64 -12.21
C THR A 18 5.91 3.55 -11.73
N TYR A 19 5.29 2.38 -11.81
CA TYR A 19 3.94 2.14 -11.30
C TYR A 19 3.87 2.41 -9.79
N PHE A 20 4.85 1.92 -9.03
CA PHE A 20 4.89 2.07 -7.59
C PHE A 20 5.05 3.53 -7.17
N ASP A 21 6.00 4.24 -7.79
CA ASP A 21 6.26 5.66 -7.54
C ASP A 21 5.01 6.51 -7.80
N ILE A 22 4.36 6.26 -8.94
CA ILE A 22 3.16 6.98 -9.35
C ILE A 22 1.96 6.66 -8.43
N THR A 23 1.81 5.41 -7.99
CA THR A 23 0.61 4.98 -7.28
C THR A 23 0.68 5.26 -5.78
N TYR A 24 1.88 5.12 -5.21
CA TYR A 24 2.06 5.08 -3.76
C TYR A 24 2.97 6.18 -3.21
N VAL A 25 3.99 6.63 -3.92
CA VAL A 25 5.02 7.52 -3.36
C VAL A 25 4.74 8.97 -3.70
N ASN A 26 4.74 9.27 -4.99
CA ASN A 26 4.89 10.62 -5.50
C ASN A 26 3.72 11.09 -6.39
N GLY A 27 2.87 10.17 -6.87
CA GLY A 27 1.72 10.53 -7.69
C GLY A 27 2.04 10.79 -9.17
N ARG A 28 0.99 11.03 -9.96
CA ARG A 28 1.10 11.27 -11.40
C ARG A 28 1.50 12.72 -11.66
N TYR A 29 2.26 12.94 -12.73
CA TYR A 29 2.37 14.28 -13.29
C TYR A 29 1.05 14.66 -13.96
N ARG A 30 0.53 15.85 -13.63
CA ARG A 30 -0.53 16.51 -14.39
C ARG A 30 -0.06 17.88 -14.84
N ASN A 31 -0.42 18.22 -16.07
CA ASN A 31 -0.35 19.59 -16.54
C ASN A 31 -1.32 20.42 -15.71
N LYS A 32 -0.82 21.48 -15.07
CA LYS A 32 -1.70 22.56 -14.63
C LYS A 32 -1.96 23.43 -15.85
N GLU A 33 -3.24 23.64 -16.18
CA GLU A 33 -3.65 24.69 -17.11
C GLU A 33 -3.34 26.04 -16.47
N ASN A 34 -2.12 26.54 -16.65
CA ASN A 34 -1.77 27.92 -16.34
C ASN A 34 -1.83 28.70 -17.66
N VAL A 35 -2.71 29.69 -17.70
CA VAL A 35 -3.03 30.50 -18.90
C VAL A 35 -1.84 31.38 -19.34
N GLU A 36 -0.81 31.57 -18.50
CA GLU A 36 0.30 32.49 -18.76
C GLU A 36 1.70 31.85 -18.91
N LEU A 37 1.91 30.59 -18.47
CA LEU A 37 3.24 29.98 -18.52
C LEU A 37 3.23 28.56 -19.10
N LYS A 38 4.10 28.38 -20.10
CA LYS A 38 4.39 27.18 -20.88
C LYS A 38 4.67 25.97 -19.96
N TYR A 39 3.71 25.03 -19.91
CA TYR A 39 3.77 23.68 -19.33
C TYR A 39 4.42 23.55 -17.93
N MET A 40 3.71 23.93 -16.87
CA MET A 40 4.11 23.55 -15.50
C MET A 40 3.52 22.17 -15.14
N PHE A 41 4.35 21.14 -15.13
CA PHE A 41 3.98 19.81 -14.63
C PHE A 41 4.07 19.80 -13.11
N THR A 42 2.97 19.46 -12.43
CA THR A 42 2.98 19.24 -10.98
C THR A 42 2.59 17.81 -10.67
N ARG A 43 3.16 17.26 -9.60
CA ARG A 43 2.78 15.94 -9.10
C ARG A 43 1.45 16.05 -8.35
N THR A 44 0.52 15.16 -8.67
CA THR A 44 -0.70 14.98 -7.88
C THR A 44 -0.38 14.21 -6.61
N THR A 45 -1.27 14.26 -5.63
CA THR A 45 -1.22 13.31 -4.52
C THR A 45 -1.31 11.87 -5.07
N PRO A 46 -0.50 10.92 -4.56
CA PRO A 46 -0.64 9.50 -4.91
C PRO A 46 -2.02 8.96 -4.50
N LEU A 47 -2.47 7.91 -5.18
CA LEU A 47 -3.79 7.30 -4.93
C LEU A 47 -3.84 6.63 -3.55
N PHE A 48 -2.75 5.95 -3.21
CA PHE A 48 -2.59 5.22 -1.96
C PHE A 48 -1.31 5.69 -1.23
N PRO A 49 -1.31 6.94 -0.69
CA PRO A 49 -0.15 7.49 -0.01
C PRO A 49 0.31 6.60 1.15
N PRO A 50 1.59 6.67 1.56
CA PRO A 50 2.10 5.84 2.65
C PRO A 50 1.34 6.05 3.96
N SER A 51 0.76 7.24 4.17
CA SER A 51 -0.07 7.56 5.34
C SER A 51 -1.32 6.68 5.49
N LYS A 52 -1.78 6.02 4.43
CA LYS A 52 -2.91 5.07 4.49
C LYS A 52 -2.47 3.63 4.80
N TRP A 53 -1.17 3.35 4.84
CA TRP A 53 -0.68 1.99 5.04
C TRP A 53 -0.89 1.56 6.49
N ASN A 54 -1.26 0.29 6.69
CA ASN A 54 -1.54 -0.30 8.00
C ASN A 54 -0.38 -0.15 9.01
N VAL A 55 0.87 -0.12 8.55
CA VAL A 55 2.08 -0.01 9.39
C VAL A 55 2.69 1.40 9.37
N PHE A 56 2.02 2.41 8.82
CA PHE A 56 2.60 3.74 8.64
C PHE A 56 3.03 4.39 9.95
N GLU A 57 2.12 4.51 10.91
CA GLU A 57 2.41 5.14 12.21
C GLU A 57 3.44 4.33 13.02
N LEU A 58 3.38 3.00 12.94
CA LEU A 58 4.39 2.12 13.56
C LEU A 58 5.78 2.36 12.94
N THR A 59 5.86 2.47 11.62
CA THR A 59 7.10 2.76 10.89
C THR A 59 7.65 4.14 11.27
N LYS A 60 6.77 5.15 11.33
CA LYS A 60 7.12 6.51 11.73
C LYS A 60 7.62 6.58 13.17
N ALA A 61 7.03 5.78 14.07
CA ALA A 61 7.42 5.67 15.46
C ALA A 61 8.66 4.79 15.69
N GLY A 62 9.21 4.14 14.65
CA GLY A 62 10.35 3.22 14.77
C GLY A 62 10.01 1.92 15.52
N ILE A 63 8.73 1.54 15.57
CA ILE A 63 8.24 0.35 16.27
C ILE A 63 8.20 -0.84 15.30
N PHE A 64 8.20 -2.06 15.84
CA PHE A 64 8.01 -3.28 15.08
C PHE A 64 6.77 -3.19 14.16
N ARG A 65 6.98 -3.54 12.88
CA ARG A 65 5.98 -3.50 11.80
C ARG A 65 5.24 -4.84 11.62
N THR A 66 5.32 -5.73 12.59
CA THR A 66 4.76 -7.08 12.49
C THR A 66 3.23 -7.03 12.52
N ASN A 67 2.58 -7.69 11.57
CA ASN A 67 1.12 -7.81 11.51
C ASN A 67 0.60 -9.01 12.35
N ASN A 68 1.44 -9.61 13.20
CA ASN A 68 1.15 -10.87 13.92
C ASN A 68 -0.19 -10.86 14.66
N ILE A 69 -0.60 -9.71 15.22
CA ILE A 69 -1.89 -9.55 15.89
C ILE A 69 -3.05 -9.67 14.89
N SER A 70 -2.92 -9.03 13.73
CA SER A 70 -3.90 -9.14 12.65
C SER A 70 -3.97 -10.55 12.08
N GLU A 71 -2.82 -11.21 11.87
CA GLU A 71 -2.77 -12.62 11.44
C GLU A 71 -3.41 -13.56 12.47
N GLY A 72 -3.09 -13.37 13.75
CA GLY A 72 -3.69 -14.14 14.84
C GLY A 72 -5.20 -13.97 14.93
N TRP A 73 -5.68 -12.73 14.80
CA TRP A 73 -7.12 -12.45 14.77
C TRP A 73 -7.79 -13.10 13.54
N ASN A 74 -7.22 -12.94 12.34
CA ASN A 74 -7.73 -13.54 11.11
C ASN A 74 -7.79 -15.08 11.20
N ASN A 75 -6.74 -15.71 11.75
CA ASN A 75 -6.71 -17.16 11.96
C ASN A 75 -7.79 -17.62 12.96
N LYS A 76 -7.97 -16.91 14.07
CA LYS A 76 -9.02 -17.21 15.05
C LYS A 76 -10.41 -17.03 14.43
N PHE A 77 -10.61 -15.94 13.68
CA PHE A 77 -11.87 -15.64 12.99
C PHE A 77 -12.21 -16.71 11.95
N ALA A 78 -11.26 -17.08 11.10
CA ALA A 78 -11.43 -18.16 10.12
C ALA A 78 -11.79 -19.50 10.81
N THR A 79 -11.15 -19.81 11.93
CA THR A 79 -11.44 -21.00 12.74
C THR A 79 -12.84 -20.97 13.36
N LEU A 80 -13.38 -19.79 13.67
CA LEU A 80 -14.71 -19.61 14.25
C LEU A 80 -15.82 -19.67 13.20
N VAL A 81 -15.60 -19.07 12.02
CA VAL A 81 -16.57 -19.09 10.91
C VAL A 81 -16.63 -20.46 10.22
N ARG A 82 -15.48 -21.14 10.07
CA ARG A 82 -15.33 -22.48 9.43
C ARG A 82 -15.90 -22.61 8.02
N ILE A 83 -16.18 -21.50 7.35
CA ILE A 83 -16.79 -21.42 6.03
C ILE A 83 -16.04 -20.36 5.22
N ASN A 84 -15.69 -20.68 3.97
CA ASN A 84 -14.91 -19.77 3.11
C ASN A 84 -15.70 -18.55 2.61
N HIS A 85 -17.01 -18.72 2.40
CA HIS A 85 -17.90 -17.68 1.86
C HIS A 85 -19.16 -17.55 2.73
N PRO A 86 -19.04 -17.07 3.99
CA PRO A 86 -20.20 -16.85 4.84
C PRO A 86 -21.08 -15.77 4.21
N ASN A 87 -22.40 -15.94 4.33
CA ASN A 87 -23.31 -14.82 4.07
C ASN A 87 -23.13 -13.73 5.16
N ILE A 88 -23.64 -12.53 4.89
CA ILE A 88 -23.45 -11.38 5.79
C ILE A 88 -24.00 -11.63 7.21
N TRP A 89 -25.07 -12.40 7.34
CA TRP A 89 -25.66 -12.73 8.65
C TRP A 89 -24.73 -13.61 9.47
N LEU A 90 -24.22 -14.70 8.88
CA LEU A 90 -23.27 -15.59 9.54
C LEU A 90 -21.97 -14.86 9.91
N PHE A 91 -21.51 -13.95 9.06
CA PHE A 91 -20.36 -13.10 9.34
C PHE A 91 -20.60 -12.21 10.58
N ILE A 92 -21.75 -11.54 10.66
CA ILE A 92 -22.11 -10.70 11.81
C ILE A 92 -22.24 -11.52 13.09
N GLU A 93 -22.93 -12.68 13.04
CA GLU A 93 -23.03 -13.58 14.18
C GLU A 93 -21.66 -14.08 14.65
N ALA A 94 -20.73 -14.35 13.73
CA ALA A 94 -19.37 -14.74 14.06
C ALA A 94 -18.60 -13.61 14.76
N LEU A 95 -18.77 -12.36 14.31
CA LEU A 95 -18.16 -11.20 14.97
C LEU A 95 -18.67 -10.97 16.39
N GLN A 96 -19.94 -11.30 16.67
CA GLN A 96 -20.54 -11.17 18.01
C GLN A 96 -20.03 -12.21 19.01
N LYS A 97 -19.34 -13.27 18.56
CA LYS A 97 -18.76 -14.31 19.44
C LYS A 97 -17.36 -13.97 19.97
N PHE A 98 -16.84 -12.79 19.64
CA PHE A 98 -15.58 -12.28 20.12
C PHE A 98 -15.70 -11.54 21.45
#